data_AF-A0A554INK0-F1
#
_entry.id   AF-A0A554INK0-F1
#
_cell.length_a   1.000
_cell.length_b   1.000
_cell.length_c   1.000
_cell.angle_alpha   90.00
_cell.angle_beta   90.00
_cell.angle_gamma   90.00
#
_symmetry.space_group_name_H-M   'P 1'
#
loop_
_entity.id
_entity.type
_entity.pdbx_description
1 polymer ?
#
loop_
_entity_poly.entity_id
_entity_poly.type
_entity_poly.pdbx_seq_one_letter_code
_entity_poly.pdbx_strand_id
1 'polypeptide(L)'
;MPITKSALKASRQSAVRRKRRLPFKTHMKTMMRKLADLIKEGKKGEAVLLMPQVYKSIDTAAKKHLIHRNNADRKKSLVARMVK
;
A
#
# COMPACT_ATOMS: atom_id res chain seq x y z
N MET A 1 -10.32 -28.49 3.27
CA MET A 1 -11.67 -28.05 3.66
C MET A 1 -11.69 -27.71 5.13
N PRO A 2 -12.46 -26.70 5.59
CA PRO A 2 -12.61 -26.44 7.02
C PRO A 2 -13.32 -27.63 7.67
N ILE A 3 -12.70 -28.24 8.68
CA ILE A 3 -13.23 -29.44 9.36
C ILE A 3 -14.27 -29.03 10.43
N THR A 4 -14.07 -27.87 11.06
CA THR A 4 -14.94 -27.38 12.14
C THR A 4 -15.86 -26.24 11.68
N LYS A 5 -17.01 -26.10 12.33
CA LYS A 5 -17.97 -24.99 12.08
C LYS A 5 -17.31 -23.61 12.26
N SER A 6 -16.41 -23.50 13.24
CA SER A 6 -15.63 -22.27 13.49
C SER A 6 -14.66 -21.96 12.35
N ALA A 7 -13.97 -22.95 11.80
CA ALA A 7 -13.08 -22.77 10.65
C ALA A 7 -13.85 -22.34 9.38
N LEU A 8 -15.05 -22.90 9.15
CA LEU A 8 -15.90 -22.49 8.03
C LEU A 8 -16.37 -21.03 8.16
N LYS A 9 -16.69 -20.59 9.38
CA LYS A 9 -16.99 -19.17 9.67
C LYS A 9 -15.77 -18.28 9.44
N ALA A 10 -14.60 -18.68 9.93
CA ALA A 10 -13.35 -17.93 9.76
C ALA A 10 -12.98 -17.77 8.28
N SER A 11 -13.17 -18.81 7.46
CA SER A 11 -12.96 -18.75 6.01
C SER A 11 -13.86 -17.73 5.32
N ARG A 12 -15.16 -17.70 5.65
CA ARG A 12 -16.09 -16.69 5.14
C ARG A 12 -15.68 -15.27 5.55
N GLN A 13 -15.31 -15.07 6.81
CA GLN A 13 -14.87 -13.78 7.31
C GLN A 13 -13.57 -13.30 6.66
N SER A 14 -12.61 -14.20 6.44
CA SER A 14 -11.32 -13.86 5.82
C SER A 14 -11.49 -13.41 4.37
N ALA A 15 -12.37 -14.07 3.60
CA ALA A 15 -12.69 -13.68 2.23
C ALA A 15 -13.25 -12.26 2.14
N VAL A 16 -14.22 -11.93 3.00
CA VAL A 16 -14.83 -10.58 3.06
C VAL A 16 -13.79 -9.53 3.47
N ARG A 17 -12.99 -9.81 4.51
CA ARG A 17 -11.91 -8.91 4.95
C ARG A 17 -10.87 -8.70 3.85
N ARG A 18 -10.51 -9.76 3.10
CA ARG A 18 -9.59 -9.68 1.96
C ARG A 18 -10.15 -8.77 0.88
N LYS A 19 -11.41 -8.95 0.47
CA LYS A 19 -12.06 -8.10 -0.55
C LYS A 19 -12.05 -6.62 -0.16
N ARG A 20 -12.31 -6.30 1.12
CA ARG A 20 -12.26 -4.92 1.64
C ARG A 20 -10.85 -4.32 1.68
N ARG A 21 -9.82 -5.15 1.95
CA ARG A 21 -8.41 -4.69 2.04
C ARG A 21 -7.72 -4.61 0.69
N LEU A 22 -8.15 -5.39 -0.29
CA LEU A 22 -7.50 -5.49 -1.60
C LEU A 22 -7.34 -4.13 -2.30
N PRO A 23 -8.36 -3.24 -2.37
CA PRO A 23 -8.24 -1.95 -3.04
C PRO A 23 -7.16 -1.03 -2.43
N PHE A 24 -7.04 -1.01 -1.10
CA PHE A 24 -6.02 -0.20 -0.43
C PHE A 24 -4.61 -0.74 -0.71
N LYS A 25 -4.46 -2.07 -0.73
CA LYS A 25 -3.18 -2.72 -1.05
C LYS A 25 -2.76 -2.46 -2.49
N THR A 26 -3.68 -2.59 -3.44
CA THR A 26 -3.40 -2.35 -4.87
C THR A 26 -3.13 -0.88 -5.12
N HIS A 27 -3.94 0.02 -4.57
CA HIS A 27 -3.75 1.46 -4.72
C HIS A 27 -2.36 1.92 -4.25
N MET A 28 -1.92 1.49 -3.06
CA MET A 28 -0.56 1.78 -2.56
C MET A 28 0.52 1.29 -3.54
N LYS A 29 0.38 0.08 -4.10
CA LYS A 29 1.33 -0.45 -5.10
C LYS A 29 1.31 0.35 -6.40
N THR A 30 0.13 0.72 -6.88
CA THR A 30 -0.04 1.52 -8.10
C THR A 30 0.60 2.91 -7.95
N MET A 31 0.40 3.58 -6.81
CA MET A 31 0.98 4.89 -6.54
C MET A 31 2.52 4.82 -6.46
N MET A 32 3.06 3.79 -5.82
CA MET A 32 4.53 3.57 -5.82
C MET A 32 5.08 3.29 -7.23
N ARG A 33 4.37 2.51 -8.06
CA ARG A 33 4.79 2.25 -9.44
C ARG A 33 4.77 3.54 -10.28
N LYS A 34 3.69 4.33 -10.20
CA LYS A 34 3.59 5.62 -10.88
C LYS A 34 4.76 6.55 -10.53
N LEU A 35 5.13 6.64 -9.25
CA LEU A 35 6.27 7.45 -8.82
C LEU A 35 7.59 6.90 -9.41
N ALA A 36 7.78 5.58 -9.39
CA ALA A 36 8.97 4.97 -9.99
C ALA A 36 9.07 5.20 -11.51
N ASP A 37 7.94 5.16 -12.22
CA ASP A 37 7.89 5.39 -13.66
C ASP A 37 8.18 6.87 -14.00
N LEU A 38 7.62 7.82 -13.26
CA LEU A 38 7.91 9.27 -13.43
C LEU A 38 9.39 9.61 -13.17
N ILE A 39 10.01 8.94 -12.20
CA ILE A 39 11.43 9.13 -11.90
C ILE A 39 12.30 8.57 -13.04
N LYS A 40 11.93 7.42 -13.60
CA LYS A 40 12.60 6.87 -14.78
C LYS A 40 12.47 7.77 -16.00
N GLU A 41 11.33 8.42 -16.17
CA GLU A 41 11.08 9.41 -17.23
C GLU A 41 11.79 10.76 -17.00
N GLY A 42 12.44 10.97 -15.85
CA GLY A 42 13.17 12.20 -15.54
C GLY A 42 12.30 13.40 -15.13
N LYS A 43 10.98 13.21 -14.97
CA LYS A 43 10.02 14.27 -14.63
C LYS A 43 10.00 14.58 -13.13
N LYS A 44 11.09 15.17 -12.63
CA LYS A 44 11.28 15.46 -11.19
C LYS A 44 10.19 16.37 -10.61
N GLY A 45 9.70 17.36 -11.36
CA GLY A 45 8.65 18.27 -10.90
C GLY A 45 7.33 17.55 -10.60
N GLU A 46 6.90 16.64 -11.47
CA GLU A 46 5.69 15.85 -11.28
C GLU A 46 5.85 14.82 -10.16
N ALA A 47 7.05 14.24 -10.00
CA ALA A 47 7.34 13.31 -8.91
C ALA A 47 7.21 13.97 -7.52
N VAL A 48 7.66 15.22 -7.37
CA VAL A 48 7.52 16.00 -6.13
C VAL A 48 6.04 16.29 -5.82
N LEU A 49 5.24 16.64 -6.83
CA LEU A 49 3.80 16.87 -6.65
C LEU A 49 3.03 15.59 -6.29
N LEU A 50 3.47 14.43 -6.76
CA LEU A 50 2.84 13.14 -6.47
C LEU A 50 3.23 12.58 -5.09
N MET A 51 4.36 13.02 -4.53
CA MET A 51 4.92 12.52 -3.27
C MET A 51 3.95 12.56 -2.07
N PRO A 52 3.18 13.65 -1.82
CA PRO A 52 2.20 13.70 -0.72
C PRO A 52 1.09 12.66 -0.87
N GLN A 53 0.67 12.37 -2.11
CA GLN A 53 -0.36 11.36 -2.37
C GLN A 53 0.17 9.95 -2.12
N VAL A 54 1.43 9.68 -2.49
CA VAL A 54 2.09 8.41 -2.20
C VAL A 54 2.19 8.21 -0.68
N TYR A 55 2.62 9.22 0.06
CA TYR A 55 2.69 9.16 1.53
C TYR A 55 1.34 8.91 2.17
N LYS A 56 0.29 9.65 1.76
CA LYS A 56 -1.07 9.41 2.23
C LYS A 56 -1.53 7.98 1.99
N SER A 57 -1.21 7.39 0.84
CA SER A 57 -1.59 6.00 0.52
C SER A 57 -0.87 4.98 1.41
N ILE A 58 0.41 5.22 1.73
CA ILE A 58 1.24 4.38 2.60
C ILE A 58 0.73 4.44 4.04
N ASP A 59 0.51 5.65 4.57
CA ASP A 59 0.06 5.84 5.95
C ASP A 59 -1.38 5.31 6.15
N THR A 60 -2.25 5.42 5.13
CA THR A 60 -3.58 4.80 5.17
C THR A 60 -3.49 3.27 5.24
N ALA A 61 -2.54 2.67 4.52
CA ALA A 61 -2.32 1.22 4.58
C ALA A 61 -1.78 0.78 5.95
N ALA A 62 -0.95 1.62 6.60
CA ALA A 62 -0.47 1.39 7.96
C ALA A 62 -1.60 1.49 8.99
N LYS A 63 -2.43 2.55 8.92
CA LYS A 63 -3.57 2.78 9.82
C LYS A 63 -4.60 1.65 9.77
N LYS A 64 -4.81 1.04 8.60
CA LYS A 64 -5.69 -0.12 8.43
C LYS A 64 -5.03 -1.47 8.77
N HIS A 65 -3.81 -1.45 9.30
CA HIS A 65 -3.00 -2.63 9.63
C HIS A 65 -2.76 -3.58 8.45
N LEU A 66 -2.67 -3.06 7.22
CA LEU A 66 -2.26 -3.86 6.06
C LEU A 66 -0.74 -4.03 6.00
N ILE A 67 -0.01 -3.03 6.47
CA ILE A 67 1.45 -3.04 6.61
C ILE A 67 1.81 -2.63 8.04
N HIS A 68 2.93 -3.15 8.55
CA HIS A 68 3.46 -2.71 9.83
C HIS A 68 4.01 -1.28 9.73
N ARG A 69 3.97 -0.50 10.82
CA ARG A 69 4.52 0.87 10.90
C ARG A 69 5.94 0.98 10.34
N ASN A 70 6.85 0.10 10.79
CA ASN A 70 8.25 0.11 10.30
C ASN A 70 8.37 -0.18 8.79
N ASN A 71 7.41 -0.89 8.19
CA ASN A 71 7.39 -1.11 6.74
C ASN A 71 6.89 0.16 6.03
N ALA A 72 5.91 0.85 6.59
CA ALA A 72 5.46 2.15 6.11
C ALA A 72 6.60 3.18 6.13
N ASP A 73 7.33 3.27 7.24
CA ASP A 73 8.44 4.22 7.41
C ASP A 73 9.60 3.91 6.45
N ARG A 74 9.96 2.63 6.29
CA ARG A 74 10.95 2.20 5.29
C ARG A 74 10.57 2.61 3.87
N LYS A 75 9.29 2.49 3.52
CA LYS A 75 8.80 2.92 2.20
C LYS A 75 8.80 4.43 2.04
N LYS A 76 8.44 5.19 3.06
CA LYS A 76 8.53 6.66 3.04
C LYS A 76 9.97 7.14 2.84
N SER A 77 10.92 6.54 3.56
CA SER A 77 12.35 6.79 3.41
C SER A 77 12.85 6.46 2.00
N LEU A 78 12.43 5.31 1.45
CA LEU A 78 12.79 4.92 0.08
C LEU A 78 12.26 5.90 -0.97
N VAL A 79 11.00 6.33 -0.86
CA VAL A 79 10.42 7.35 -1.75
C VAL A 79 11.17 8.67 -1.65
N ALA A 80 11.50 9.13 -0.43
CA ALA A 80 12.28 10.35 -0.23
C ALA A 80 13.65 10.27 -0.92
N ARG A 81 14.33 9.12 -0.80
CA ARG A 81 15.64 8.89 -1.42
C ARG A 81 15.58 8.84 -2.94
N MET A 82 14.45 8.43 -3.53
CA MET A 82 14.29 8.35 -4.98
C MET A 82 13.97 9.70 -5.62
N VAL A 83 13.32 10.60 -4.88
CA VAL A 83 12.94 11.93 -5.37
C VAL A 83 14.06 12.97 -5.15
N LYS A 84 14.90 12.77 -4.13
CA LYS A 84 16.12 13.56 -3.89
C LYS A 84 17.14 13.33 -4.99
#